data_AF-A0A563C4E3-F1
#
_entry.id   AF-A0A563C4E3-F1
#
_cell.length_a   1.000
_cell.length_b   1.000
_cell.length_c   1.000
_cell.angle_alpha   90.00
_cell.angle_beta   90.00
_cell.angle_gamma   90.00
#
_symmetry.space_group_name_H-M   'P 1'
#
loop_
_entity.id
_entity.type
_entity.pdbx_description
1 polymer ?
#
loop_
_entity_poly.entity_id
_entity_poly.type
_entity_poly.pdbx_seq_one_letter_code
_entity_poly.pdbx_strand_id
1 'polypeptide(L)'
;MKLYLDTSTPQTILRLDETEYRIDLGNQLAEKLLQVLHQKLQENHADWTDISEITFMAGPGSFTGLRIGAAIVNTLADQLDIPLFKSTGEQVPVILPDYGRPANITPPKK
;
A
#
# COMPACT_ATOMS: atom_id res chain seq x y z
N MET A 1 -1.56 -11.79 -11.32
CA MET A 1 -0.72 -10.59 -11.45
C MET A 1 -0.22 -10.18 -10.08
N LYS A 2 1.06 -9.83 -9.96
CA LYS A 2 1.71 -9.47 -8.69
C LYS A 2 1.67 -7.96 -8.51
N LEU A 3 1.00 -7.48 -7.46
CA LEU A 3 0.91 -6.07 -7.14
C LEU A 3 1.89 -5.69 -6.04
N TYR A 4 2.72 -4.68 -6.26
CA TYR A 4 3.56 -4.06 -5.24
C TYR A 4 3.16 -2.60 -5.04
N LEU A 5 3.00 -2.19 -3.79
CA LEU A 5 2.66 -0.81 -3.44
C LEU A 5 3.59 -0.26 -2.35
N ASP A 6 4.09 0.95 -2.57
CA ASP A 6 4.89 1.72 -1.63
C ASP A 6 4.35 3.14 -1.51
N THR A 7 3.87 3.47 -0.31
CA THR A 7 3.39 4.79 0.10
C THR A 7 4.23 5.37 1.25
N SER A 8 5.45 4.86 1.44
CA SER A 8 6.38 5.28 2.49
C SER A 8 6.94 6.68 2.26
N THR A 9 6.91 7.18 1.02
CA THR A 9 7.36 8.52 0.62
C THR A 9 6.22 9.34 -0.01
N PRO A 10 6.39 10.65 -0.27
CA PRO A 10 5.39 11.45 -0.98
C PRO A 10 5.08 10.94 -2.40
N GLN A 11 6.06 10.32 -3.07
CA GLN A 11 5.86 9.66 -4.35
C GLN A 11 5.38 8.23 -4.09
N THR A 12 4.21 7.89 -4.62
CA THR A 12 3.69 6.54 -4.57
C THR A 12 4.35 5.71 -5.67
N ILE A 13 4.88 4.55 -5.29
CA ILE A 13 5.40 3.57 -6.25
C ILE A 13 4.41 2.42 -6.31
N LEU A 14 3.92 2.15 -7.52
CA LEU A 14 3.07 1.01 -7.83
C LEU A 14 3.80 0.16 -8.86
N ARG A 15 3.93 -1.14 -8.62
CA ARG A 15 4.45 -2.07 -9.62
C ARG A 15 3.46 -3.19 -9.85
N LEU A 16 3.18 -3.45 -11.13
CA LEU A 16 2.35 -4.55 -11.60
C LEU A 16 3.26 -5.48 -12.41
N ASP A 17 3.55 -6.66 -11.86
CA ASP A 17 4.58 -7.57 -12.36
C ASP A 17 5.94 -6.86 -12.59
N GLU A 18 6.35 -6.66 -13.85
CA GLU A 18 7.61 -6.01 -14.24
C GLU A 18 7.48 -4.49 -14.45
N THR A 19 6.25 -3.96 -14.53
CA THR A 19 6.01 -2.56 -14.88
C THR A 19 5.90 -1.70 -13.63
N GLU A 20 6.81 -0.74 -13.47
CA GLU A 20 6.81 0.23 -12.36
C GLU A 20 6.21 1.58 -12.78
N TYR A 21 5.34 2.11 -11.94
CA TYR A 21 4.72 3.42 -12.05
C TYR A 21 5.10 4.27 -10.83
N ARG A 22 5.48 5.52 -11.09
CA ARG A 22 5.78 6.51 -10.07
C ARG A 22 4.77 7.64 -10.17
N ILE A 23 4.01 7.83 -9.11
CA ILE A 23 2.82 8.68 -9.13
C ILE A 23 2.90 9.65 -7.96
N ASP A 24 2.80 10.94 -8.26
CA ASP A 24 2.70 11.96 -7.23
C ASP A 24 1.24 12.16 -6.87
N LEU A 25 0.87 11.67 -5.69
CA LEU A 25 -0.49 11.82 -5.15
C LEU A 25 -0.54 12.88 -4.04
N GLY A 26 0.61 13.25 -3.45
CA GLY A 26 0.72 14.19 -2.35
C GLY A 26 -0.38 14.01 -1.30
N ASN A 27 -1.14 15.09 -1.06
CA ASN A 27 -2.24 15.10 -0.08
C ASN A 27 -3.51 14.39 -0.56
N GLN A 28 -3.62 14.05 -1.83
CA GLN A 28 -4.79 13.39 -2.43
C GLN A 28 -4.68 11.87 -2.41
N LEU A 29 -3.68 11.31 -1.72
CA LEU A 29 -3.43 9.87 -1.65
C LEU A 29 -4.70 9.09 -1.24
N ALA A 30 -5.41 9.52 -0.20
CA ALA A 30 -6.61 8.84 0.27
C ALA A 30 -7.75 8.83 -0.77
N GLU A 31 -7.89 9.92 -1.53
CA GLU A 31 -8.98 10.10 -2.51
C GLU A 31 -8.70 9.37 -3.82
N LYS A 32 -7.44 9.36 -4.27
CA LYS A 32 -7.06 8.97 -5.63
C LYS A 32 -6.41 7.60 -5.73
N LEU A 33 -5.85 7.06 -4.65
CA LEU A 33 -5.03 5.84 -4.74
C LEU A 33 -5.79 4.66 -5.35
N LEU A 34 -7.01 4.37 -4.89
CA LEU A 34 -7.83 3.29 -5.45
C LEU A 34 -8.18 3.49 -6.93
N GLN A 35 -8.54 4.72 -7.31
CA GLN A 35 -8.84 5.06 -8.71
C GLN A 35 -7.61 4.85 -9.59
N VAL A 36 -6.44 5.30 -9.13
CA VAL A 36 -5.17 5.17 -9.85
C VAL A 36 -4.74 3.72 -9.98
N LEU A 37 -4.87 2.93 -8.90
CA LEU A 37 -4.62 1.49 -8.94
C LEU A 37 -5.47 0.83 -10.03
N HIS A 38 -6.80 1.05 -10.00
CA HIS A 38 -7.71 0.48 -11.00
C HIS A 38 -7.35 0.93 -12.43
N GLN A 39 -7.05 2.22 -12.62
CA GLN A 39 -6.63 2.72 -13.93
C GLN A 39 -5.37 2.00 -14.43
N LYS A 40 -4.37 1.78 -13.56
CA LYS A 40 -3.15 1.05 -13.94
C LYS A 40 -3.38 -0.43 -14.20
N LEU A 41 -4.31 -1.07 -13.49
CA LEU A 41 -4.76 -2.43 -13.83
C LEU A 41 -5.35 -2.46 -15.25
N GLN A 42 -6.27 -1.54 -15.55
CA GLN A 42 -6.93 -1.46 -16.85
C GLN A 42 -5.95 -1.15 -18.00
N GLU A 43 -4.94 -0.30 -17.77
CA GLU A 43 -3.85 -0.06 -18.73
C GLU A 43 -3.05 -1.34 -19.05
N ASN A 44 -3.03 -2.32 -18.15
CA ASN A 44 -2.42 -3.65 -18.35
C ASN A 44 -3.45 -4.73 -18.74
N HIS A 45 -4.67 -4.34 -19.14
CA HIS A 45 -5.75 -5.26 -19.47
C HIS A 45 -6.13 -6.24 -18.34
N ALA A 46 -5.99 -5.80 -17.10
CA ALA A 46 -6.32 -6.56 -15.89
C ALA A 46 -7.41 -5.86 -15.06
N ASP A 47 -8.08 -6.62 -14.21
CA ASP A 47 -9.00 -6.15 -13.17
C ASP A 47 -8.51 -6.59 -11.78
N TRP A 48 -9.20 -6.19 -10.72
CA TRP A 48 -8.88 -6.55 -9.33
C TRP A 48 -8.77 -8.07 -9.13
N THR A 49 -9.64 -8.84 -9.76
CA THR A 49 -9.67 -10.31 -9.65
C THR A 49 -8.46 -10.99 -10.28
N ASP A 50 -7.71 -10.30 -11.14
CA ASP A 50 -6.50 -10.84 -11.75
C ASP A 50 -5.27 -10.68 -10.85
N ILE A 51 -5.39 -9.95 -9.74
CA ILE A 51 -4.34 -9.84 -8.72
C ILE A 51 -4.26 -11.16 -7.97
N SER A 52 -3.08 -11.79 -7.98
CA SER A 52 -2.83 -13.08 -7.35
C SER A 52 -2.08 -12.97 -6.02
N GLU A 53 -1.40 -11.85 -5.79
CA GLU A 53 -0.70 -11.54 -4.54
C GLU A 53 -0.45 -10.03 -4.43
N ILE A 54 -0.36 -9.54 -3.20
CA ILE A 54 -0.01 -8.15 -2.92
C ILE A 54 1.25 -8.11 -2.06
N THR A 55 2.20 -7.25 -2.41
CA THR A 55 3.37 -6.91 -1.58
C THR A 55 3.31 -5.44 -1.20
N PHE A 56 3.53 -5.11 0.08
CA PHE A 56 3.47 -3.75 0.56
C PHE A 56 4.75 -3.35 1.32
N MET A 57 5.25 -2.15 1.04
CA MET A 57 6.32 -1.51 1.83
C MET A 57 5.73 -1.03 3.16
N ALA A 58 5.74 -1.91 4.16
CA ALA A 58 5.12 -1.63 5.47
C ALA A 58 5.84 -0.52 6.27
N GLY A 59 7.08 -0.18 5.92
CA GLY A 59 7.87 0.87 6.55
C GLY A 59 9.34 0.48 6.75
N PRO A 60 10.13 1.34 7.43
CA PRO A 60 9.72 2.61 8.04
C PRO A 60 9.38 3.69 7.00
N GLY A 61 8.48 4.64 7.33
CA GLY A 61 8.11 5.72 6.41
C GLY A 61 6.96 6.64 6.84
N SER A 62 6.33 7.28 5.86
CA SER A 62 5.23 8.25 6.02
C SER A 62 4.10 7.73 6.90
N PHE A 63 3.85 8.41 8.02
CA PHE A 63 2.81 8.03 8.98
C PHE A 63 1.41 7.96 8.36
N THR A 64 1.07 8.94 7.52
CA THR A 64 -0.23 9.00 6.84
C THR A 64 -0.25 8.07 5.63
N GLY A 65 0.83 8.08 4.83
CA GLY A 65 0.92 7.27 3.61
C GLY A 65 0.85 5.77 3.89
N LEU A 66 1.61 5.29 4.87
CA LEU A 66 1.64 3.89 5.24
C LEU A 66 0.31 3.41 5.81
N ARG A 67 -0.41 4.25 6.57
CA ARG A 67 -1.76 3.90 7.06
C ARG A 67 -2.76 3.73 5.95
N ILE A 68 -2.80 4.70 5.03
CA ILE A 68 -3.72 4.67 3.88
C ILE A 68 -3.41 3.46 3.01
N GLY A 69 -2.13 3.25 2.67
CA GLY A 69 -1.67 2.12 1.87
C GLY A 69 -2.01 0.78 2.53
N ALA A 70 -1.68 0.61 3.82
CA ALA A 70 -1.97 -0.61 4.57
C ALA A 70 -3.48 -0.90 4.62
N ALA A 71 -4.32 0.10 4.87
CA ALA A 71 -5.78 -0.09 4.88
C ALA A 71 -6.31 -0.62 3.54
N ILE A 72 -5.82 -0.05 2.43
CA ILE A 72 -6.21 -0.47 1.07
C ILE A 72 -5.74 -1.89 0.77
N VAL A 73 -4.45 -2.20 0.96
CA VAL A 73 -3.93 -3.54 0.62
C VAL A 73 -4.52 -4.64 1.50
N ASN A 74 -4.77 -4.36 2.78
CA ASN A 74 -5.44 -5.30 3.67
C ASN A 74 -6.87 -5.58 3.20
N THR A 75 -7.61 -4.53 2.83
CA THR A 75 -8.98 -4.68 2.33
C THR A 75 -9.01 -5.45 1.02
N LEU A 76 -8.10 -5.15 0.08
CA LEU A 76 -8.02 -5.86 -1.19
C LEU A 76 -7.65 -7.33 -0.99
N ALA A 77 -6.65 -7.62 -0.16
CA ALA A 77 -6.23 -8.99 0.12
C ALA A 77 -7.36 -9.83 0.75
N ASP A 78 -8.10 -9.24 1.69
CA ASP A 78 -9.25 -9.86 2.34
C ASP A 78 -10.40 -10.12 1.36
N GLN A 79 -10.79 -9.12 0.55
CA GLN A 79 -11.91 -9.25 -0.39
C GLN A 79 -11.63 -10.19 -1.56
N LEU A 80 -10.37 -10.30 -1.97
CA LEU A 80 -9.95 -11.16 -3.08
C LEU A 80 -9.47 -12.55 -2.62
N ASP A 81 -9.36 -12.77 -1.30
CA ASP A 81 -8.80 -13.99 -0.70
C ASP A 81 -7.40 -14.35 -1.25
N ILE A 82 -6.50 -13.36 -1.26
CA ILE A 82 -5.15 -13.49 -1.81
C ILE A 82 -4.05 -13.25 -0.76
N PRO A 83 -2.87 -13.86 -0.92
CA PRO A 83 -1.77 -13.69 0.01
C PRO A 83 -1.19 -12.26 -0.01
N LEU A 84 -0.84 -11.78 1.17
CA LEU A 84 -0.27 -10.47 1.42
C LEU A 84 1.15 -10.61 2.00
N PHE A 85 2.10 -9.86 1.44
CA PHE A 85 3.51 -9.90 1.80
C PHE A 85 4.01 -8.53 2.22
N LYS A 86 4.95 -8.50 3.16
CA LYS A 86 5.81 -7.32 3.38
C LYS A 86 6.86 -7.24 2.29
N SER A 87 7.41 -6.05 2.06
CA SER A 87 8.57 -5.85 1.18
C SER A 87 9.81 -6.69 1.57
N THR A 88 9.88 -7.18 2.80
CA THR A 88 10.90 -8.11 3.30
C THR A 88 10.73 -9.55 2.80
N GLY A 89 9.60 -9.88 2.16
CA GLY A 89 9.25 -11.23 1.69
C GLY A 89 8.45 -12.07 2.69
N GLU A 90 8.17 -11.54 3.89
CA GLU A 90 7.35 -12.22 4.89
C GLU A 90 5.86 -12.18 4.50
N GLN A 91 5.22 -13.35 4.39
CA GLN A 91 3.76 -13.44 4.24
C GLN A 91 3.10 -13.15 5.58
N VAL A 92 2.11 -12.25 5.59
CA VAL A 92 1.37 -11.88 6.78
C VAL A 92 -0.13 -11.90 6.53
N PRO A 93 -0.95 -12.22 7.55
CA PRO A 93 -2.41 -12.16 7.42
C PRO A 93 -2.92 -10.72 7.32
N VAL A 94 -2.18 -9.76 7.87
CA VAL A 94 -2.51 -8.34 7.85
C VAL A 94 -1.23 -7.52 7.90
N ILE A 95 -1.16 -6.45 7.12
CA ILE A 95 -0.07 -5.47 7.17
C ILE A 95 -0.34 -4.50 8.31
N LEU A 96 0.61 -4.44 9.22
CA LEU A 96 0.72 -3.40 10.24
C LEU A 96 1.85 -2.44 9.83
N PRO A 97 1.55 -1.13 9.67
CA PRO A 97 2.57 -0.14 9.34
C PRO A 97 3.66 -0.02 10.40
N ASP A 98 4.91 0.05 9.96
CA ASP A 98 6.05 0.49 10.76
C ASP A 98 6.32 1.98 10.48
N TYR A 99 6.16 2.83 11.48
CA TYR A 99 6.42 4.26 11.35
C TYR A 99 7.87 4.64 11.68
N GLY A 100 8.71 3.68 12.09
CA GLY A 100 10.13 3.88 12.41
C GLY A 100 10.42 4.68 13.68
N ARG A 101 9.39 5.14 14.41
CA ARG A 101 9.54 5.87 15.67
C ARG A 101 8.35 5.64 16.61
N PRO A 102 8.55 5.72 17.93
CA PRO A 102 7.45 5.67 18.89
C PRO A 102 6.48 6.84 18.69
N ALA A 103 5.24 6.64 19.14
CA ALA A 103 4.24 7.69 19.13
C ALA A 103 4.71 8.87 19.99
N ASN A 104 4.62 10.09 19.45
CA ASN A 104 4.90 11.30 20.21
C ASN A 104 3.63 11.69 20.98
N ILE A 105 3.48 11.14 22.19
CA ILE A 105 2.31 11.33 23.04
C ILE A 105 2.60 12.46 24.03
N THR A 106 1.75 13.48 24.05
CA THR A 106 1.81 14.53 25.08
C THR A 106 1.40 13.93 26.43
N PRO A 107 2.22 14.04 27.49
CA PRO A 107 1.84 13.54 28.80
C PRO A 107 0.59 14.25 29.32
N PRO A 108 -0.30 13.55 30.06
CA PRO A 108 -1.48 14.17 30.65
C PRO A 108 -1.07 15.32 31.57
N LYS A 109 -1.77 16.45 31.47
CA LYS A 109 -1.58 17.56 32.42
C LYS A 109 -2.07 17.10 33.80
N LYS A 110 -1.22 17.27 34.81
CA LYS A 110 -1.56 17.08 36.23
C LYS A 110 -2.64 18.07 36.65
#